data_AF-A0AAU7ALX5-F1
#
_entry.id   AF-A0AAU7ALX5-F1
#
_cell.length_a   1.000
_cell.length_b   1.000
_cell.length_c   1.000
_cell.angle_alpha   90.00
_cell.angle_beta   90.00
_cell.angle_gamma   90.00
#
_symmetry.space_group_name_H-M   'P 1'
#
loop_
_entity.id
_entity.type
_entity.pdbx_description
1 polymer ?
#
loop_
_entity_poly.entity_id
_entity_poly.type
_entity_poly.pdbx_seq_one_letter_code
_entity_poly.pdbx_strand_id
1 'polypeptide(L)' 'MEAPLSAHRVDITLSDGRRILVEGVTALPAVFSLVEGLMV' A
#
# COMPACT_ATOMS: atom_id res chain seq x y z
N MET A 1 -16.38 -1.52 16.68
CA MET A 1 -15.73 -1.77 15.38
C MET A 1 -14.42 -1.01 15.41
N GLU A 2 -13.29 -1.70 15.29
CA GLU A 2 -11.99 -1.04 15.22
C GLU A 2 -11.84 -0.35 13.87
N ALA A 3 -11.40 0.91 13.86
CA ALA A 3 -11.09 1.61 12.63
C ALA A 3 -9.85 0.96 11.99
N PRO A 4 -9.82 0.78 10.66
CA PRO A 4 -8.68 0.17 10.00
C PRO A 4 -7.43 1.03 10.18
N LEU A 5 -6.31 0.37 10.49
CA LEU A 5 -5.02 1.03 10.65
C LEU A 5 -4.67 1.78 9.36
N SER A 6 -4.26 3.03 9.51
CA SER A 6 -3.91 3.91 8.39
C SER A 6 -2.48 4.40 8.53
N ALA A 7 -1.85 4.69 7.40
CA ALA A 7 -0.51 5.25 7.32
C ALA A 7 -0.53 6.54 6.51
N HIS A 8 0.33 7.51 6.84
CA HIS A 8 0.48 8.75 6.09
C HIS A 8 1.37 8.61 4.85
N ARG A 9 2.23 7.59 4.87
CA ARG A 9 3.18 7.29 3.80
C ARG A 9 3.45 5.80 3.79
N VAL A 10 3.35 5.18 2.62
CA VAL A 10 3.66 3.76 2.43
C VAL A 10 4.71 3.64 1.34
N ASP A 11 5.79 2.96 1.67
CA ASP A 11 6.88 2.68 0.75
C ASP A 11 6.88 1.19 0.42
N ILE A 12 6.73 0.87 -0.87
CA ILE A 12 6.65 -0.51 -1.34
C ILE A 12 7.83 -0.72 -2.28
N THR A 13 8.72 -1.63 -1.90
CA THR A 13 9.77 -2.13 -2.80
C THR A 13 9.28 -3.44 -3.41
N LEU A 14 9.18 -3.48 -4.74
CA LEU A 14 8.80 -4.68 -5.48
C LEU A 14 10.04 -5.52 -5.80
N SER A 15 9.87 -6.84 -5.89
CA SER A 15 10.96 -7.77 -6.19
C SER A 15 11.57 -7.56 -7.59
N ASP A 16 10.87 -6.89 -8.50
CA ASP A 16 11.36 -6.52 -9.83
C ASP A 16 12.23 -5.24 -9.83
N GLY A 17 12.52 -4.70 -8.64
CA GLY A 17 13.33 -3.50 -8.45
C GLY A 17 12.57 -2.19 -8.58
N ARG A 18 11.27 -2.21 -8.93
CA ARG A 18 10.44 -1.01 -8.89
C ARG A 18 10.11 -0.60 -7.46
N ARG A 19 9.82 0.68 -7.27
CA ARG A 19 9.39 1.25 -5.99
C ARG A 19 8.10 2.03 -6.19
N ILE A 20 7.16 1.85 -5.28
CA ILE A 20 5.90 2.59 -5.25
C ILE A 20 5.85 3.38 -3.95
N LEU A 21 5.60 4.67 -4.08
CA LEU A 21 5.37 5.57 -2.96
C LEU A 21 3.89 5.96 -2.96
N VAL A 22 3.20 5.68 -1.86
CA VAL A 22 1.85 6.18 -1.60
C VAL A 22 1.95 7.31 -0.58
N GLU A 23 1.47 8.49 -0.97
CA GLU A 23 1.43 9.68 -0.13
C GLU A 23 0.00 10.02 0.27
N GLY A 24 -0.19 10.44 1.53
CA GLY A 24 -1.50 10.74 2.09
C GLY A 24 -2.04 9.61 2.97
N VAL A 25 -3.08 9.93 3.75
CA VAL A 25 -3.71 8.99 4.68
C VAL A 25 -4.32 7.82 3.90
N THR A 26 -3.75 6.64 4.09
CA THR A 26 -4.13 5.42 3.38
C THR A 26 -4.39 4.30 4.37
N ALA A 27 -5.56 3.66 4.29
CA ALA A 27 -5.87 2.49 5.09
C ALA A 27 -5.02 1.29 4.60
N LEU A 28 -4.40 0.55 5.51
CA LEU A 28 -3.56 -0.59 5.16
C LEU A 28 -4.28 -1.68 4.32
N PRO A 29 -5.59 -1.93 4.49
CA PRO A 29 -6.32 -2.81 3.56
C PRO A 29 -6.28 -2.33 2.09
N ALA A 30 -6.28 -1.02 1.84
CA ALA A 30 -6.19 -0.48 0.48
C ALA A 30 -4.78 -0.68 -0.12
N VAL A 31 -3.73 -0.70 0.72
CA VAL A 31 -2.37 -1.06 0.29
C VAL A 31 -2.33 -2.52 -0.17
N PHE A 32 -3.02 -3.40 0.54
CA PHE A 32 -3.12 -4.80 0.15
C PHE A 32 -3.80 -4.96 -1.23
N SER A 33 -4.95 -4.32 -1.44
CA SER A 33 -5.63 -4.33 -2.74
C SER A 33 -4.80 -3.72 -3.87
N LEU A 34 -3.97 -2.70 -3.58
CA LEU A 34 -3.01 -2.17 -4.54
C LEU A 34 -2.00 -3.24 -4.96
N VAL A 35 -1.43 -3.98 -4.01
CA VAL A 35 -0.45 -5.04 -4.29
C VAL A 35 -1.09 -6.17 -5.11
N GLU A 36 -2.31 -6.58 -4.77
CA GLU A 36 -3.06 -7.58 -5.55
C GLU A 36 -3.25 -7.14 -7.01
N GLY A 37 -3.58 -5.86 -7.25
CA GLY A 37 -3.75 -5.32 -8.61
C GLY A 37 -2.45 -5.22 -9.44
N LEU A 38 -1.28 -5.37 -8.81
CA LEU A 38 0.02 -5.39 -9.49
C LEU A 38 0.46 -6.79 -9.89
N MET A 39 -0.22 -7.84 -9.41
CA MET A 39 0.04 -9.23 -9.78
C MET A 39 -0.50 -9.48 -11.19
N VAL A 40 0.34 -9.29 -12.20
CA VAL A 40 0.09 -9.62 -13.63
C VAL A 40 0.85 -10.89 -14.00
#